data_AF-A0A8T4B6P5-F1
#
_entry.id   AF-A0A8T4B6P5-F1
#
_cell.length_a   1.000
_cell.length_b   1.000
_cell.length_c   1.000
_cell.angle_alpha   90.00
_cell.angle_beta   90.00
_cell.angle_gamma   90.00
#
_symmetry.space_group_name_H-M   'P 1'
#
loop_
_entity.id
_entity.type
_entity.pdbx_description
1 polymer ?
#
loop_
_entity_poly.entity_id
_entity_poly.type
_entity_poly.pdbx_seq_one_letter_code
_entity_poly.pdbx_strand_id
1 'polypeptide(L)' 'MTEPSTLLHRSESPGRRYPLFLERIVLVLVIAGTWLLHPIVLDTLDGALGTLAAWCGLPLLLLMCAELIGRALQSVRNDA' A
#
# COMPACT_ATOMS: atom_id res chain seq x y z
N MET A 1 -23.03 -29.55 16.78
CA MET A 1 -23.15 -28.21 16.17
C MET A 1 -22.38 -27.27 17.07
N THR A 2 -21.16 -26.91 16.70
CA THR A 2 -20.24 -26.18 17.59
C THR A 2 -20.35 -24.69 17.30
N GLU A 3 -21.03 -23.97 18.17
CA GLU A 3 -21.15 -22.51 18.08
C GLU A 3 -19.78 -21.86 18.34
N PRO A 4 -19.34 -20.90 17.52
CA PRO A 4 -18.13 -20.13 17.80
C PRO A 4 -18.44 -19.14 18.93
N SER A 5 -18.35 -19.60 20.17
CA SER A 5 -18.44 -18.75 21.36
C SER A 5 -17.22 -17.85 21.43
N THR A 6 -17.33 -16.62 20.92
CA THR A 6 -16.44 -15.52 21.36
C THR A 6 -16.53 -15.40 22.88
N LEU A 7 -15.41 -15.13 23.56
CA LEU A 7 -15.24 -15.14 25.04
C LEU A 7 -16.24 -14.28 25.84
N LEU A 8 -17.10 -13.50 25.17
CA LEU A 8 -18.04 -12.56 25.76
C LEU A 8 -19.48 -12.69 25.24
N HIS A 9 -19.82 -13.76 24.50
CA HIS A 9 -21.15 -13.93 23.88
C HIS A 9 -21.59 -12.67 23.11
N ARG A 10 -20.62 -11.96 22.52
CA ARG A 10 -20.85 -10.76 21.73
C ARG A 10 -20.79 -11.16 20.27
N SER A 11 -21.82 -10.82 19.51
CA SER A 11 -21.82 -10.95 18.05
C SER A 11 -20.77 -10.00 17.46
N GLU A 12 -19.52 -10.46 17.41
CA GLU A 12 -18.45 -9.74 16.74
C GLU A 12 -18.63 -9.95 15.24
N SER A 13 -19.12 -8.91 14.56
CA SER A 13 -19.16 -8.91 13.10
C SER A 13 -17.75 -9.22 12.59
N PRO A 14 -17.53 -10.31 11.84
CA PRO A 14 -16.21 -10.65 11.36
C PRO A 14 -15.68 -9.47 10.55
N GLY A 15 -14.67 -8.79 11.09
CA GLY A 15 -14.03 -7.65 10.43
C GLY A 15 -13.70 -8.06 9.00
N ARG A 16 -14.27 -7.35 8.02
CA ARG A 16 -14.23 -7.73 6.61
C ARG A 16 -12.77 -7.99 6.23
N ARG A 17 -12.45 -9.23 5.87
CA ARG A 17 -11.08 -9.67 5.59
C ARG A 17 -10.51 -8.79 4.48
N TYR A 18 -9.58 -7.90 4.81
CA TYR A 18 -8.87 -7.10 3.81
C TYR A 18 -8.22 -8.08 2.83
N PRO A 19 -8.44 -7.95 1.51
CA PRO A 19 -7.83 -8.86 0.57
C PRO A 19 -6.33 -8.61 0.56
N LEU A 20 -5.59 -9.42 1.33
CA LEU A 20 -4.12 -9.47 1.38
C LEU A 20 -3.48 -9.58 -0.01
N PHE A 21 -4.24 -10.02 -1.01
CA PHE A 21 -3.82 -10.08 -2.40
C PHE A 21 -3.65 -8.71 -3.06
N LEU A 22 -4.52 -7.74 -2.74
CA LEU A 22 -4.44 -6.40 -3.31
C LEU A 22 -3.17 -5.68 -2.85
N GLU A 23 -2.86 -5.78 -1.55
CA GLU A 23 -1.64 -5.21 -0.97
C GLU A 23 -0.38 -5.75 -1.67
N ARG A 24 -0.36 -7.07 -1.95
CA ARG A 24 0.75 -7.72 -2.66
C ARG A 24 0.92 -7.19 -4.08
N ILE A 25 -0.16 -6.99 -4.83
CA ILE A 25 -0.09 -6.42 -6.19
C ILE A 25 0.45 -4.99 -6.14
N VAL A 26 -0.04 -4.19 -5.20
CA VAL A 26 0.39 -2.80 -5.05
C VAL A 26 1.87 -2.71 -4.71
N LEU A 27 2.39 -3.58 -3.84
CA LEU A 27 3.83 -3.64 -3.55
C LEU A 27 4.67 -4.02 -4.76
N VAL A 28 4.21 -4.97 -5.59
CA VAL A 28 4.89 -5.32 -6.84
C VAL A 28 4.90 -4.13 -7.80
N LEU A 29 3.79 -3.40 -7.90
CA LEU A 29 3.71 -2.17 -8.69
C LEU A 29 4.65 -1.07 -8.18
N VAL A 30 4.80 -0.93 -6.86
CA VAL A 30 5.76 0.02 -6.26
C VAL A 30 7.19 -0.33 -6.68
N ILE A 31 7.57 -1.60 -6.65
CA ILE A 31 8.91 -2.04 -7.06
C ILE A 31 9.14 -1.77 -8.56
N ALA A 32 8.18 -2.17 -9.40
CA ALA A 32 8.25 -1.95 -10.84
C ALA A 32 8.28 -0.45 -11.19
N GLY A 33 7.44 0.35 -10.53
CA GLY A 33 7.40 1.80 -10.67
C GLY A 33 8.69 2.46 -10.23
N THR A 34 9.30 1.99 -9.13
CA THR A 34 10.60 2.49 -8.69
C THR A 34 11.65 2.27 -9.77
N TRP A 35 11.74 1.06 -10.33
CA TRP A 35 12.71 0.76 -11.40
C TRP A 35 12.50 1.62 -12.65
N LEU A 36 11.24 1.87 -13.04
CA LEU A 36 10.92 2.65 -14.24
C LEU A 36 11.18 4.16 -14.04
N LEU A 37 10.84 4.70 -12.86
CA LEU A 37 10.98 6.13 -12.56
C LEU A 37 12.39 6.50 -12.07
N HIS A 38 13.16 5.55 -11.54
CA HIS A 38 14.51 5.80 -11.04
C HIS A 38 15.43 6.52 -12.04
N PRO A 39 15.57 6.10 -13.31
CA PRO A 39 16.39 6.83 -14.28
C PRO A 39 15.85 8.23 -14.56
N ILE A 40 14.53 8.42 -14.56
CA ILE A 40 13.89 9.72 -14.78
C ILE A 40 14.23 10.68 -13.64
N VAL A 41 14.18 10.21 -12.38
CA VAL A 41 14.53 11.03 -11.21
C VAL A 41 16.02 11.42 -11.23
N LEU A 42 16.90 10.50 -11.60
CA LEU A 42 18.33 10.81 -11.74
C LEU A 42 18.63 11.80 -12.87
N ASP A 43 17.85 11.79 -13.95
CA ASP A 43 17.99 12.74 -15.06
C ASP A 43 17.40 14.13 -14.73
N THR A 44 16.38 14.16 -13.87
CA THR A 44 15.69 15.42 -13.49
C THR A 44 16.42 16.16 -12.37
N LEU A 45 17.13 15.44 -11.50
CA LEU A 45 17.78 15.97 -10.30
C LEU A 45 19.27 15.64 -10.34
N ASP A 46 20.10 16.67 -10.38
CA ASP A 46 21.55 16.51 -10.38
C ASP A 46 22.15 16.30 -8.97
N GLY A 47 23.27 15.59 -8.94
CA GLY A 47 24.14 15.46 -7.78
C GLY A 47 23.57 14.60 -6.64
N ALA A 48 24.05 14.84 -5.42
CA ALA A 48 23.70 14.02 -4.25
C ALA A 48 22.19 14.01 -3.92
N LEU A 49 21.48 15.10 -4.25
CA LEU A 49 20.04 15.20 -4.07
C LEU A 49 19.29 14.28 -5.03
N GLY A 50 19.72 14.16 -6.29
CA GLY A 50 19.14 13.23 -7.25
C GLY A 50 19.32 11.78 -6.84
N THR A 51 20.52 11.42 -6.38
CA THR A 51 20.77 10.07 -5.85
C THR A 51 19.92 9.77 -4.62
N LEU A 52 19.80 10.70 -3.66
CA LEU A 52 18.95 10.52 -2.48
C LEU A 52 17.46 10.45 -2.86
N ALA A 53 17.01 11.26 -3.80
CA ALA A 53 15.64 11.24 -4.28
C ALA A 53 15.33 9.93 -5.02
N ALA A 54 16.24 9.42 -5.85
CA ALA A 54 16.02 8.19 -6.61
C ALA A 54 16.02 6.95 -5.72
N TRP A 55 16.93 6.86 -4.74
CA TRP A 55 17.07 5.69 -3.87
C TRP A 55 16.19 5.68 -2.63
N CYS A 56 15.87 6.86 -2.07
CA CYS A 56 15.08 6.97 -0.85
C CYS A 56 13.74 7.68 -1.09
N GLY A 57 13.77 8.84 -1.77
CA GLY A 57 12.56 9.65 -1.97
C GLY A 57 11.49 8.95 -2.79
N LEU A 58 11.87 8.40 -3.95
CA LEU A 58 10.99 7.75 -4.90
C LEU A 58 10.29 6.50 -4.32
N PRO A 59 10.99 5.53 -3.71
CA PRO A 59 10.31 4.37 -3.12
C PRO A 59 9.42 4.76 -1.94
N LEU A 60 9.84 5.71 -1.09
CA LEU A 60 8.99 6.20 0.00
C LEU A 60 7.72 6.88 -0.52
N LEU A 61 7.83 7.70 -1.56
CA LEU A 61 6.70 8.38 -2.19
C LEU A 61 5.73 7.36 -2.81
N LEU A 62 6.25 6.36 -3.53
CA LEU A 62 5.42 5.31 -4.12
C LEU A 62 4.71 4.46 -3.04
N LEU A 63 5.38 4.15 -1.93
CA LEU A 63 4.76 3.47 -0.79
C LEU A 63 3.66 4.31 -0.15
N MET A 64 3.88 5.61 0.01
CA MET A 64 2.85 6.52 0.52
C MET A 64 1.63 6.56 -0.41
N CYS A 65 1.84 6.68 -1.72
CA CYS A 65 0.76 6.62 -2.70
C CYS A 65 0.01 5.29 -2.66
N ALA A 66 0.73 4.17 -2.54
CA ALA A 66 0.15 2.84 -2.38
C ALA A 66 -0.77 2.74 -1.15
N GLU A 67 -0.34 3.26 0.00
CA GLU A 67 -1.18 3.30 1.20
C GLU A 67 -2.43 4.16 1.01
N LEU A 68 -2.28 5.34 0.41
CA LEU A 68 -3.40 6.25 0.17
C LEU A 68 -4.45 5.61 -0.76
N ILE A 69 -4.01 4.92 -1.82
CA ILE A 69 -4.90 4.17 -2.71
C ILE A 69 -5.60 3.04 -1.96
N GLY A 70 -4.87 2.29 -1.13
CA GLY A 70 -5.44 1.23 -0.29
C GLY A 70 -6.51 1.75 0.66
N ARG A 71 -6.23 2.87 1.34
CA ARG A 71 -7.17 3.56 2.24
C ARG A 71 -8.40 4.10 1.49
N ALA A 72 -8.20 4.70 0.32
CA ALA A 72 -9.29 5.22 -0.50
C ALA A 72 -10.22 4.09 -0.98
N LEU A 73 -9.66 2.98 -1.46
CA LEU A 73 -10.45 1.83 -1.87
C LEU A 73 -11.20 1.19 -0.70
N GLN A 74 -10.58 1.12 0.48
CA GLN A 74 -11.26 0.68 1.70
C GLN A 74 -12.41 1.61 2.07
N SER A 75 -12.24 2.94 1.98
CA SER A 75 -13.31 3.90 2.23
C SER A 75 -14.50 3.68 1.30
N VAL A 76 -14.27 3.70 -0.02
CA VAL A 76 -15.33 3.52 -1.03
C VAL A 76 -16.08 2.21 -0.85
N ARG A 77 -15.38 1.13 -0.49
CA ARG A 77 -15.99 -0.19 -0.29
C ARG A 77 -16.64 -0.37 1.09
N ASN A 78 -16.30 0.47 2.06
CA ASN A 78 -16.96 0.50 3.37
C ASN A 78 -18.21 1.38 3.35
N ASP A 79 -18.26 2.33 2.40
CA ASP A 79 -19.40 3.22 2.16
C ASP A 79 -20.47 2.60 1.20
N ALA A 80 -20.23 1.38 0.68
CA ALA A 80 -21.13 0.62 -0.20
C ALA A 80 -21.56 -0.72 0.42
#